data_AF-A0A1V6K4E2-F1
#
_entry.id   AF-A0A1V6K4E2-F1
#
_cell.length_a   1.000
_cell.length_b   1.000
_cell.length_c   1.000
_cell.angle_alpha   90.00
_cell.angle_beta   90.00
_cell.angle_gamma   90.00
#
_symmetry.space_group_name_H-M   'P 1'
#
loop_
_entity.id
_entity.type
_entity.pdbx_description
1 polymer ?
#
loop_
_entity_poly.entity_id
_entity_poly.type
_entity_poly.pdbx_seq_one_letter_code
_entity_poly.pdbx_strand_id
1 'polypeptide(L)'
;MKMKATILSLTVAILAASCGTATHTVDEGTVEELRRVFDQTRCGFRMEDLVYAVSRQFPYLVADSLPPDVMPSGVPDSLTKCPVTLEPYGIRFEIDGITVECPSGHGSASIDY
;
A
#
# COMPACT_ATOMS: atom_id res chain seq x y z
N MET A 1 -47.76 40.20 0.89
CA MET A 1 -46.40 39.62 0.86
C MET A 1 -46.23 38.62 2.01
N LYS A 2 -46.63 37.35 1.84
CA LYS A 2 -46.51 36.30 2.90
C LYS A 2 -45.89 34.97 2.40
N MET A 3 -45.60 34.87 1.10
CA MET A 3 -45.19 33.62 0.44
C MET A 3 -43.68 33.30 0.59
N LYS A 4 -42.84 34.31 0.86
CA LYS A 4 -41.38 34.12 0.99
C LYS A 4 -40.95 33.45 2.30
N ALA A 5 -41.69 33.65 3.39
CA ALA A 5 -41.35 33.06 4.68
C ALA A 5 -41.57 31.54 4.74
N THR A 6 -42.59 31.04 4.04
CA THR A 6 -42.94 29.61 4.03
C THR A 6 -41.94 28.78 3.22
N ILE A 7 -41.41 29.33 2.12
CA ILE A 7 -40.41 28.65 1.28
C ILE A 7 -39.07 28.55 2.02
N LEU A 8 -38.69 29.61 2.75
CA LEU A 8 -37.45 29.62 3.54
C LEU A 8 -37.51 28.63 4.71
N SER A 9 -38.69 28.42 5.31
CA SER A 9 -38.87 27.46 6.40
C SER A 9 -38.85 26.01 5.91
N LEU A 10 -39.30 25.75 4.68
CA LEU A 10 -39.34 24.40 4.10
C LEU A 10 -37.94 23.94 3.67
N THR A 11 -37.08 24.82 3.16
CA THR A 11 -35.71 24.48 2.76
C THR A 11 -34.82 24.14 3.96
N VAL A 12 -34.96 24.85 5.08
CA VAL A 12 -34.19 24.58 6.31
C VAL A 12 -34.53 23.20 6.90
N ALA A 13 -35.79 22.77 6.82
CA ALA A 13 -36.20 21.45 7.30
C ALA A 13 -35.61 20.29 6.46
N ILE A 14 -35.46 20.49 5.14
CA ILE A 14 -34.88 19.49 4.24
C ILE A 14 -33.37 19.35 4.46
N LEU A 15 -32.67 20.45 4.75
CA LEU A 15 -31.24 20.45 5.10
C LEU A 15 -30.95 19.78 6.46
N ALA A 16 -31.86 19.93 7.43
CA ALA A 16 -31.72 19.25 8.72
C ALA A 16 -31.93 17.73 8.61
N ALA A 17 -32.75 17.27 7.65
CA ALA A 17 -32.99 15.85 7.41
C ALA A 17 -31.85 15.14 6.65
N SER A 18 -31.00 15.88 5.91
CA SER A 18 -29.84 15.29 5.22
C SER A 18 -28.61 15.12 6.11
N CYS A 19 -28.56 15.80 7.26
CA CYS A 19 -27.61 15.51 8.33
C CYS A 19 -28.06 14.29 9.15
N GLY A 20 -28.45 13.22 8.44
CA GLY A 20 -28.76 11.94 9.04
C GLY A 20 -27.55 11.45 9.82
N THR A 21 -27.71 11.31 11.13
CA THR A 21 -26.79 10.63 12.04
C THR A 21 -26.81 9.13 11.74
N ALA A 22 -26.29 8.74 10.58
CA ALA A 22 -26.03 7.35 10.27
C ALA A 22 -24.70 6.97 10.95
N THR A 23 -24.75 6.67 12.25
CA THR A 23 -23.68 5.92 12.90
C THR A 23 -23.78 4.49 12.41
N HIS A 24 -23.23 4.22 11.23
CA HIS A 24 -22.95 2.85 10.82
C HIS A 24 -21.87 2.32 11.77
N THR A 25 -22.28 1.44 12.67
CA THR A 25 -21.33 0.62 13.44
C THR A 25 -20.65 -0.31 12.44
N VAL A 26 -19.41 0.02 12.10
CA VAL A 26 -18.55 -0.84 11.27
C VAL A 26 -18.29 -2.10 12.09
N ASP A 27 -18.59 -3.26 11.52
CA ASP A 27 -18.31 -4.53 12.19
C ASP A 27 -16.78 -4.74 12.28
N GLU A 28 -16.35 -5.47 13.30
CA GLU A 28 -14.93 -5.72 13.56
C GLU A 28 -14.24 -6.45 12.39
N GLY A 29 -14.96 -7.32 11.69
CA GLY A 29 -14.48 -8.01 10.48
C GLY A 29 -14.19 -7.04 9.33
N THR A 30 -15.03 -6.03 9.12
CA THR A 30 -14.79 -4.97 8.12
C THR A 30 -13.54 -4.15 8.48
N VAL A 31 -13.33 -3.84 9.77
CA VAL A 31 -12.12 -3.12 10.21
C VAL A 31 -10.88 -3.97 9.97
N GLU A 32 -10.94 -5.26 10.28
CA GLU A 32 -9.81 -6.17 10.08
C GLU A 32 -9.48 -6.36 8.59
N GLU A 33 -10.50 -6.46 7.73
CA GLU A 33 -10.30 -6.51 6.29
C GLU A 33 -9.68 -5.21 5.76
N LEU A 34 -10.12 -4.05 6.27
CA LEU A 34 -9.50 -2.77 5.90
C LEU A 34 -8.02 -2.74 6.31
N ARG A 35 -7.67 -3.20 7.52
CA ARG A 35 -6.27 -3.30 7.95
C ARG A 35 -5.46 -4.19 7.02
N ARG A 36 -5.98 -5.38 6.69
CA ARG A 36 -5.34 -6.32 5.77
C ARG A 36 -5.06 -5.66 4.41
N VAL A 37 -6.03 -4.93 3.86
CA VAL A 37 -5.88 -4.21 2.58
C VAL A 37 -4.83 -3.11 2.68
N PHE A 38 -4.84 -2.32 3.76
CA PHE A 38 -3.84 -1.26 3.98
C PHE A 38 -2.42 -1.82 4.11
N ASP A 39 -2.26 -2.90 4.88
CA ASP A 39 -0.98 -3.57 5.09
C ASP A 39 -0.43 -4.17 3.79
N GLN A 40 -1.29 -4.82 3.00
CA GLN A 40 -0.94 -5.35 1.69
C GLN A 40 -0.53 -4.23 0.72
N THR A 41 -1.32 -3.15 0.67
CA THR A 41 -1.05 -1.99 -0.20
C THR A 41 0.27 -1.30 0.15
N ARG A 42 0.51 -1.10 1.45
CA ARG A 42 1.74 -0.46 1.95
C ARG A 42 2.97 -1.33 1.66
N CYS A 43 2.85 -2.65 1.79
CA CYS A 43 3.92 -3.57 1.39
C CYS A 43 4.15 -3.52 -0.13
N GLY A 44 3.09 -3.50 -0.93
CA GLY A 44 3.18 -3.42 -2.40
C GLY A 44 4.04 -2.25 -2.85
N PHE A 45 3.68 -1.03 -2.44
CA PHE A 45 4.45 0.18 -2.81
C PHE A 45 5.91 0.11 -2.36
N ARG A 46 6.18 -0.42 -1.16
CA ARG A 46 7.54 -0.53 -0.66
C ARG A 46 8.37 -1.56 -1.45
N MET A 47 7.76 -2.67 -1.84
CA MET A 47 8.44 -3.68 -2.68
C MET A 47 8.74 -3.12 -4.07
N GLU A 48 7.82 -2.38 -4.68
CA GLU A 48 8.06 -1.69 -5.96
C GLU A 48 9.22 -0.68 -5.86
N ASP A 49 9.22 0.16 -4.82
CA ASP A 49 10.32 1.10 -4.55
C ASP A 49 11.65 0.38 -4.34
N LEU A 50 11.63 -0.76 -3.64
CA LEU A 50 12.82 -1.58 -3.40
C LEU A 50 13.33 -2.19 -4.71
N VAL A 51 12.46 -2.80 -5.53
CA VAL A 51 12.81 -3.32 -6.86
C VAL A 51 13.47 -2.22 -7.69
N TYR A 52 12.90 -1.02 -7.72
CA TYR A 52 13.46 0.11 -8.46
C TYR A 52 14.79 0.62 -7.87
N ALA A 53 14.94 0.62 -6.54
CA ALA A 53 16.19 1.01 -5.90
C ALA A 53 17.33 0.02 -6.22
N VAL A 54 17.03 -1.29 -6.17
CA VAL A 54 17.98 -2.36 -6.47
C VAL A 54 18.34 -2.37 -7.97
N SER A 55 17.35 -2.22 -8.86
CA SER A 55 17.54 -2.23 -10.32
C SER A 55 18.50 -1.15 -10.81
N ARG A 56 18.47 0.04 -10.17
CA ARG A 56 19.39 1.14 -10.50
C ARG A 56 20.84 0.88 -10.08
N GLN A 57 21.06 0.03 -9.08
CA GLN A 57 22.42 -0.30 -8.65
C GLN A 57 23.03 -1.44 -9.47
N PHE A 58 22.18 -2.28 -10.08
CA PHE A 58 22.61 -3.35 -10.98
C PHE A 58 21.99 -3.19 -12.38
N PRO A 59 22.44 -2.20 -13.17
CA PRO A 59 21.92 -2.00 -14.52
C PRO A 59 22.23 -3.18 -15.48
N TYR A 60 23.16 -4.05 -15.10
CA TYR A 60 23.50 -5.30 -15.80
C TYR A 60 23.56 -6.41 -14.76
N LEU A 61 22.45 -7.09 -14.52
CA LEU A 61 22.44 -8.25 -13.63
C LEU A 61 23.13 -9.41 -14.32
N VAL A 62 24.29 -9.81 -13.80
CA VAL A 62 24.81 -11.16 -14.03
C VAL A 62 24.24 -12.00 -12.89
N ALA A 63 22.99 -12.45 -13.07
CA ALA A 63 22.19 -13.14 -12.04
C ALA A 63 22.92 -14.32 -11.38
N ASP A 64 23.82 -14.98 -12.13
CA ASP A 64 24.61 -16.11 -11.65
C ASP A 64 25.67 -15.76 -10.58
N SER A 65 25.88 -14.47 -10.28
CA SER A 65 26.98 -14.03 -9.40
C SER A 65 26.54 -13.39 -8.08
N LEU A 66 25.25 -13.08 -7.89
CA LEU A 66 24.76 -12.46 -6.67
C LEU A 66 24.10 -13.51 -5.76
N PRO A 67 24.54 -13.63 -4.49
CA PRO A 67 23.82 -14.41 -3.51
C PRO A 67 22.36 -13.91 -3.35
N PRO A 68 21.42 -14.80 -3.00
CA PRO A 68 20.08 -14.37 -2.60
C PRO A 68 20.17 -13.40 -1.42
N ASP A 69 19.22 -12.48 -1.34
CA ASP A 69 19.09 -11.52 -0.24
C ASP A 69 20.27 -10.53 -0.09
N VAL A 70 21.10 -10.38 -1.13
CA VAL A 70 22.11 -9.32 -1.15
C VAL A 70 21.43 -7.97 -1.28
N MET A 71 21.59 -7.16 -0.23
CA MET A 71 21.15 -5.77 -0.24
C MET A 71 22.24 -4.87 -0.84
N PRO A 72 21.96 -4.14 -1.92
CA PRO A 72 22.94 -3.24 -2.52
C PRO A 72 23.27 -2.06 -1.60
N SER A 73 24.54 -1.64 -1.60
CA SER A 73 24.99 -0.51 -0.78
C SER A 73 24.30 0.78 -1.22
N GLY A 74 23.49 1.38 -0.35
CA GLY A 74 22.78 2.63 -0.63
C GLY A 74 21.28 2.47 -0.88
N VAL A 75 20.74 1.26 -0.77
CA VAL A 75 19.30 1.09 -0.54
C VAL A 75 18.99 1.53 0.91
N PRO A 76 18.05 2.47 1.13
CA PRO A 76 17.67 2.89 2.47
C PRO A 76 17.07 1.75 3.30
N ASP A 77 17.50 1.59 4.55
CA ASP A 77 17.00 0.56 5.47
C ASP A 77 15.46 0.55 5.58
N SER A 78 14.82 1.72 5.45
CA SER A 78 13.36 1.87 5.47
C SER A 78 12.63 1.11 4.35
N LEU A 79 13.31 0.76 3.26
CA LEU A 79 12.78 -0.02 2.15
C LEU A 79 13.04 -1.52 2.29
N THR A 80 14.04 -1.90 3.09
CA THR A 80 14.53 -3.29 3.14
C THR A 80 13.65 -4.25 3.93
N LYS A 81 12.63 -3.75 4.64
CA LYS A 81 11.81 -4.50 5.60
C LYS A 81 10.32 -4.30 5.40
N CYS A 82 9.58 -5.38 5.63
CA CYS A 82 8.12 -5.35 5.72
C CYS A 82 7.66 -4.34 6.78
N PRO A 83 6.79 -3.37 6.46
CA PRO A 83 6.28 -2.40 7.44
C PRO A 83 5.44 -3.04 8.56
N VAL A 84 4.96 -4.27 8.37
CA VAL A 84 4.09 -4.98 9.31
C VAL A 84 4.92 -5.82 10.27
N THR A 85 5.77 -6.72 9.77
CA THR A 85 6.57 -7.64 10.60
C THR A 85 7.96 -7.13 10.92
N LEU A 86 8.44 -6.10 10.21
CA LEU A 86 9.82 -5.59 10.27
C LEU A 86 10.89 -6.60 9.84
N GLU A 87 10.48 -7.72 9.27
CA GLU A 87 11.37 -8.71 8.70
C GLU A 87 11.89 -8.25 7.33
N PRO A 88 13.12 -8.62 6.96
CA PRO A 88 13.66 -8.32 5.64
C PRO A 88 12.80 -8.89 4.52
N TYR A 89 12.69 -8.16 3.41
CA TYR A 89 12.15 -8.72 2.18
C TYR A 89 13.12 -9.77 1.62
N GLY A 90 12.57 -10.83 1.03
CA GLY A 90 13.36 -11.77 0.23
C GLY A 90 13.68 -11.15 -1.13
N ILE A 91 14.95 -11.19 -1.56
CA ILE A 91 15.37 -10.66 -2.86
C ILE A 91 15.95 -11.78 -3.70
N ARG A 92 15.35 -12.00 -4.86
CA ARG A 92 15.77 -12.98 -5.86
C ARG A 92 16.24 -12.26 -7.11
N PHE A 93 17.47 -12.52 -7.50
CA PHE A 93 18.05 -12.07 -8.75
C PHE A 93 17.90 -13.18 -9.79
N GLU A 94 17.30 -12.85 -10.92
CA GLU A 94 17.06 -13.75 -12.05
C GLU A 94 17.77 -13.20 -13.30
N ILE A 95 17.99 -14.05 -14.31
CA ILE A 95 18.77 -13.69 -15.51
C ILE A 95 18.21 -12.42 -16.16
N ASP A 96 16.89 -12.33 -16.22
CA ASP A 96 16.18 -11.23 -16.87
C ASP A 96 15.42 -10.35 -15.88
N GLY A 97 15.72 -10.39 -14.57
CA GLY A 97 14.89 -9.64 -13.63
C GLY A 97 15.28 -9.66 -12.16
N ILE A 98 14.52 -8.90 -11.37
CA ILE A 98 14.59 -8.86 -9.91
C ILE A 98 13.20 -9.13 -9.37
N THR A 99 13.08 -10.05 -8.42
CA THR A 99 11.85 -10.28 -7.66
C THR A 99 12.10 -9.98 -6.19
N VAL A 100 11.17 -9.23 -5.59
CA VAL A 100 11.12 -8.93 -4.15
C VAL A 100 9.86 -9.58 -3.57
N GLU A 101 10.00 -10.35 -2.50
CA GLU A 101 8.90 -11.09 -1.87
C GLU A 101 8.71 -10.69 -0.40
N CYS A 102 7.44 -10.51 0.01
CA CYS A 102 7.09 -10.18 1.38
C CYS A 102 7.02 -11.45 2.25
N PRO A 103 7.79 -11.55 3.36
CA PRO A 103 7.79 -12.72 4.23
C PRO A 103 6.44 -12.96 4.93
N SER A 104 5.64 -11.90 5.05
CA SER A 104 4.31 -11.94 5.68
C SER A 104 3.20 -12.40 4.72
N GLY A 105 3.52 -12.70 3.46
CA GLY A 105 2.54 -13.15 2.46
C GLY A 105 1.72 -12.03 1.81
N HIS A 106 2.16 -10.78 1.88
CA HIS A 106 1.48 -9.65 1.22
C HIS A 106 1.68 -9.61 -0.31
N GLY A 107 2.44 -10.55 -0.87
CA GLY A 107 2.72 -10.68 -2.30
C GLY A 107 4.18 -10.43 -2.65
N SER A 108 4.42 -10.14 -3.93
CA SER A 108 5.74 -9.89 -4.50
C SER A 108 5.67 -8.78 -5.55
N ALA A 109 6.80 -8.12 -5.80
CA ALA A 109 6.98 -7.19 -6.91
C ALA A 109 8.17 -7.66 -7.76
N SER A 110 8.10 -7.46 -9.07
CA SER A 110 9.20 -7.80 -9.98
C SER A 110 9.40 -6.75 -11.06
N ILE A 111 10.62 -6.72 -11.59
CA ILE A 111 10.96 -6.02 -12.83
C ILE A 111 11.69 -6.98 -13.76
N ASP A 112 11.30 -6.97 -15.02
CA ASP A 112 11.91 -7.75 -16.09
C ASP A 112 12.67 -6.82 -17.05
N TYR A 113 13.80 -7.26 -17.61
CA TYR A 113 14.70 -6.49 -18.48
C TYR A 113 14.68 -6.92 -19.94
#